data_AF-A0A813HAX6-F1
#
_entry.id   AF-A0A813HAX6-F1
#
_cell.length_a   1.000
_cell.length_b   1.000
_cell.length_c   1.000
_cell.angle_alpha   90.00
_cell.angle_beta   90.00
_cell.angle_gamma   90.00
#
_symmetry.space_group_name_H-M   'P 1'
#
loop_
_entity.id
_entity.type
_entity.pdbx_description
1 polymer ?
#
loop_
_entity_poly.entity_id
_entity_poly.type
_entity_poly.pdbx_seq_one_letter_code
_entity_poly.pdbx_strand_id
1 'polypeptide(L)'
;MFVNGVMSEKVQAQHGEPTGDNRWLEESGLDPARSLGDGFELQTGHSLGNSLGGPEGRCLASGPLAADLRLAVGLNKVLHGFGRELRRNGTKSGCRGTQAERIGTFISHDWGSRGSLKFMSLILIFNSSAAAVIAVSVSVTVALLESYDVMPTKSAERLVGGRAYIVRSGEASVYGLVAYLFILCFWQRILSLCGRSASVFLDKLCIDQENEEKKERAILGLAGFLDISDRLLILWSPNYFDRLWCTYELASWLRLSGMKDTTVIPIHLAPALFAFTFSWWISIIIFIYASTIRSYFLGSDDALRSGSDLLTFDVVSGVAAFLCAAVGGVVLPTHLSRRLANSLRLLSQQLESFSLREAKCFCCSHDHVHPDTKNHLPCDRQLIFKTLLQWQQDFTGSGESVTTLEAFDFRIRQKLKPWVLRHIGGSHVPFRMLLATSCVPLMCTTMDYIPVMFQLGGVDAFRFGLDAILQSFVLGPCIGTVIMVISAAGFDCKNHVGCDLCLTLLKSTASIFVIALVWALINIPRAILEHVGWQLAVGVVLVVPTIVIFRCCCRRAVGGSE
;
A
#
# COMPACT_ATOMS: atom_id res chain seq x y z
N MET A 1 -21.86 -11.28 26.34
CA MET A 1 -21.67 -12.69 25.91
C MET A 1 -20.54 -12.77 24.88
N PHE A 2 -19.40 -12.21 25.29
CA PHE A 2 -18.18 -12.02 24.54
C PHE A 2 -17.05 -12.29 25.54
N VAL A 3 -15.90 -12.72 25.04
CA VAL A 3 -14.63 -12.97 25.76
C VAL A 3 -14.51 -14.37 26.38
N ASN A 4 -13.83 -15.27 25.66
CA ASN A 4 -12.59 -15.94 26.10
C ASN A 4 -12.20 -17.09 25.16
N GLY A 5 -10.93 -17.18 24.79
CA GLY A 5 -10.39 -18.32 24.05
C GLY A 5 -9.18 -18.03 23.16
N VAL A 6 -8.16 -17.33 23.68
CA VAL A 6 -6.82 -17.34 23.07
C VAL A 6 -5.88 -17.97 24.09
N MET A 7 -5.69 -19.29 23.97
CA MET A 7 -4.54 -19.98 24.55
C MET A 7 -3.35 -19.71 23.63
N SER A 8 -2.49 -18.81 24.09
CA SER A 8 -1.14 -18.57 23.58
C SER A 8 -0.24 -19.66 24.14
N GLU A 9 0.07 -20.68 23.34
CA GLU A 9 1.17 -21.58 23.65
C GLU A 9 2.48 -20.82 23.38
N LYS A 10 3.08 -20.31 24.46
CA LYS A 10 4.43 -19.77 24.44
C LYS A 10 5.40 -20.93 24.23
N VAL A 11 5.85 -21.13 23.00
CA VAL A 11 7.09 -21.86 22.75
C VAL A 11 8.23 -21.01 23.29
N GLN A 12 8.76 -21.39 24.46
CA GLN A 12 10.06 -20.93 24.94
C GLN A 12 11.12 -21.41 23.94
N ALA A 13 11.55 -20.53 23.05
CA ALA A 13 12.76 -20.73 22.28
C ALA A 13 13.94 -20.62 23.26
N GLN A 14 14.47 -21.77 23.68
CA GLN A 14 15.84 -21.84 24.19
C GLN A 14 16.78 -21.38 23.07
N HIS A 15 17.57 -20.34 23.34
CA HIS A 15 18.69 -19.96 22.49
C HIS A 15 19.76 -21.06 22.56
N GLY A 16 19.65 -22.04 21.66
CA GLY A 16 20.81 -22.79 21.20
C GLY A 16 21.50 -21.96 20.13
N GLU A 17 22.78 -21.65 20.32
CA GLU A 17 23.63 -21.12 19.25
C GLU A 17 23.61 -22.13 18.08
N PRO A 18 23.34 -21.68 16.83
CA PRO A 18 23.53 -22.56 15.69
C PRO A 18 25.04 -22.68 15.45
N THR A 19 25.63 -23.79 15.87
CA THR A 19 26.94 -24.22 15.40
C THR A 19 26.80 -24.61 13.93
N GLY A 20 26.88 -23.61 13.05
CA GLY A 20 27.01 -23.79 11.61
C GLY A 20 28.36 -24.42 11.29
N ASP A 21 28.44 -25.74 11.38
CA ASP A 21 29.59 -26.50 10.92
C ASP A 21 29.62 -26.46 9.38
N ASN A 22 30.43 -25.56 8.83
CA ASN A 22 30.63 -25.37 7.38
C ASN A 22 31.54 -26.44 6.75
N ARG A 23 31.80 -27.57 7.44
CA ARG A 23 32.69 -28.64 6.98
C ARG A 23 32.42 -29.16 5.56
N TRP A 24 31.18 -29.08 5.08
CA TRP A 24 30.81 -29.54 3.75
C TRP A 24 31.34 -28.69 2.58
N LEU A 25 31.84 -27.47 2.82
CA LEU A 25 32.52 -26.69 1.76
C LEU A 25 33.96 -27.17 1.54
N GLU A 26 34.62 -27.69 2.58
CA GLU A 26 36.01 -28.18 2.51
C GLU A 26 36.11 -29.61 1.95
N GLU A 27 35.07 -30.44 2.09
CA GLU A 27 35.06 -31.82 1.59
C GLU A 27 34.82 -31.95 0.06
N SER A 28 34.61 -30.84 -0.66
CA SER A 28 34.33 -30.86 -2.11
C SER A 28 35.56 -31.01 -3.03
N GLY A 29 36.78 -31.12 -2.47
CA GLY A 29 37.93 -31.76 -3.13
C GLY A 29 38.32 -31.26 -4.53
N LEU A 30 38.20 -29.96 -4.82
CA LEU A 30 38.70 -29.36 -6.06
C LEU A 30 40.02 -28.64 -5.78
N ASP A 31 41.12 -29.34 -6.07
CA ASP A 31 42.51 -28.87 -6.01
C ASP A 31 42.84 -28.02 -7.26
N PRO A 32 43.13 -26.70 -7.14
CA PRO A 32 43.41 -25.85 -8.29
C PRO A 32 44.93 -25.71 -8.49
N ALA A 33 45.67 -26.79 -8.66
CA ALA A 33 47.10 -26.72 -8.99
C ALA A 33 47.63 -27.98 -9.67
N ARG A 34 47.55 -28.06 -11.02
CA ARG A 34 48.59 -28.68 -11.87
C ARG A 34 48.36 -28.49 -13.38
N SER A 35 49.17 -27.58 -13.93
CA SER A 35 49.90 -27.61 -15.21
C SER A 35 49.37 -28.41 -16.41
N LEU A 36 49.16 -27.69 -17.52
CA LEU A 36 49.63 -27.92 -18.91
C LEU A 36 49.22 -26.63 -19.66
N GLY A 37 50.04 -25.85 -20.36
CA GLY A 37 51.22 -26.15 -21.16
C GLY A 37 50.99 -25.48 -22.52
N ASP A 38 51.64 -24.34 -22.74
CA ASP A 38 51.97 -23.60 -23.97
C ASP A 38 51.08 -23.64 -25.25
N GLY A 39 50.81 -22.44 -25.77
CA GLY A 39 50.56 -22.21 -27.20
C GLY A 39 49.80 -20.92 -27.53
N PHE A 40 50.55 -19.87 -27.92
CA PHE A 40 50.34 -18.94 -29.07
C PHE A 40 48.89 -18.51 -29.44
N GLU A 41 48.51 -17.27 -29.74
CA GLU A 41 49.23 -16.09 -30.24
C GLU A 41 48.25 -14.88 -30.16
N LEU A 42 48.80 -13.67 -29.96
CA LEU A 42 48.05 -12.41 -29.94
C LEU A 42 47.46 -12.09 -31.32
N GLN A 43 46.18 -11.68 -31.36
CA GLN A 43 45.73 -10.66 -32.32
C GLN A 43 45.00 -9.51 -31.61
N THR A 44 45.66 -8.36 -31.69
CA THR A 44 45.19 -7.04 -31.29
C THR A 44 44.26 -6.44 -32.35
N GLY A 45 43.18 -5.80 -31.88
CA GLY A 45 42.58 -4.64 -32.53
C GLY A 45 41.23 -4.87 -33.22
N HIS A 46 40.14 -4.35 -32.63
CA HIS A 46 39.52 -3.09 -33.11
C HIS A 46 38.24 -2.72 -32.33
N SER A 47 38.16 -1.40 -32.06
CA SER A 47 36.97 -0.55 -31.92
C SER A 47 35.89 -0.88 -30.89
N LEU A 48 35.95 -0.12 -29.79
CA LEU A 48 34.80 0.36 -29.01
C LEU A 48 33.72 0.95 -29.92
N GLY A 49 32.62 0.23 -30.10
CA GLY A 49 31.39 0.72 -30.70
C GLY A 49 30.23 0.52 -29.73
N ASN A 50 29.72 1.63 -29.18
CA ASN A 50 28.45 1.69 -28.46
C ASN A 50 27.31 1.15 -29.34
N SER A 51 26.94 -0.12 -29.16
CA SER A 51 25.66 -0.66 -29.64
C SER A 51 24.81 -1.01 -28.43
N LEU A 52 23.79 -0.19 -28.22
CA LEU A 52 22.70 -0.46 -27.30
C LEU A 52 21.97 -1.72 -27.79
N GLY A 53 22.06 -2.78 -27.00
CA GLY A 53 21.56 -4.12 -27.32
C GLY A 53 20.05 -4.15 -27.59
N GLY A 54 19.70 -4.80 -28.69
CA GLY A 54 18.38 -5.37 -28.92
C GLY A 54 18.11 -6.59 -28.01
N PRO A 55 16.88 -7.13 -28.03
CA PRO A 55 16.42 -8.16 -27.08
C PRO A 55 16.86 -9.57 -27.50
N GLU A 56 18.14 -9.77 -27.77
CA GLU A 56 18.68 -11.10 -28.07
C GLU A 56 19.16 -11.77 -26.78
N GLY A 57 18.53 -12.91 -26.45
CA GLY A 57 19.08 -13.92 -25.54
C GLY A 57 18.95 -13.64 -24.04
N ARG A 58 17.72 -13.61 -23.50
CA ARG A 58 17.54 -13.90 -22.06
C ARG A 58 17.84 -15.38 -21.80
N CYS A 59 19.11 -15.74 -21.62
CA CYS A 59 19.50 -17.07 -21.16
C CYS A 59 19.05 -17.24 -19.69
N LEU A 60 17.91 -17.91 -19.52
CA LEU A 60 17.53 -18.49 -18.24
C LEU A 60 18.42 -19.72 -18.00
N ALA A 61 19.19 -19.71 -16.90
CA ALA A 61 19.99 -20.89 -16.51
C ALA A 61 19.09 -22.08 -16.14
N SER A 62 17.83 -21.83 -15.77
CA SER A 62 16.77 -22.83 -15.76
C SER A 62 16.12 -22.83 -17.14
N GLY A 63 16.11 -23.96 -17.86
CA GLY A 63 15.48 -24.04 -19.17
C GLY A 63 14.03 -23.51 -19.19
N PRO A 64 13.44 -23.26 -20.38
CA PRO A 64 12.12 -22.65 -20.51
C PRO A 64 11.09 -23.38 -19.64
N LEU A 65 10.31 -22.63 -18.87
CA LEU A 65 9.26 -23.19 -18.00
C LEU A 65 8.35 -24.07 -18.84
N ALA A 66 8.23 -25.34 -18.43
CA ALA A 66 7.43 -26.33 -19.13
C ALA A 66 5.98 -25.83 -19.28
N ALA A 67 5.39 -26.03 -20.46
CA ALA A 67 4.10 -25.43 -20.80
C ALA A 67 2.95 -25.88 -19.87
N ASP A 68 3.04 -27.09 -19.32
CA ASP A 68 2.12 -27.63 -18.32
C ASP A 68 2.17 -26.88 -16.98
N LEU A 69 3.29 -26.24 -16.67
CA LEU A 69 3.50 -25.51 -15.41
C LEU A 69 3.18 -24.02 -15.51
N ARG A 70 2.98 -23.47 -16.72
CA ARG A 70 2.70 -22.04 -16.92
C ARG A 70 1.30 -21.66 -16.48
N LEU A 71 1.07 -21.65 -15.17
CA LEU A 71 -0.23 -21.44 -14.56
C LEU A 71 -0.34 -20.01 -14.02
N ALA A 72 -1.46 -19.38 -14.32
CA ALA A 72 -1.86 -18.10 -13.73
C ALA A 72 -3.30 -18.19 -13.23
N VAL A 73 -3.66 -17.31 -12.31
CA VAL A 73 -5.00 -17.27 -11.72
C VAL A 73 -5.61 -15.88 -11.89
N GLY A 74 -6.91 -15.81 -12.13
CA GLY A 74 -7.62 -14.54 -12.08
C GLY A 74 -7.59 -13.94 -10.68
N LEU A 75 -7.26 -12.65 -10.58
CA LEU A 75 -7.24 -11.92 -9.30
C LEU A 75 -8.59 -11.98 -8.56
N ASN A 76 -9.70 -12.11 -9.28
CA ASN A 76 -11.02 -12.36 -8.68
C ASN A 76 -11.05 -13.63 -7.80
N LYS A 77 -10.35 -14.70 -8.19
CA LYS A 77 -10.23 -15.94 -7.40
C LYS A 77 -9.31 -15.74 -6.18
N VAL A 78 -8.24 -14.95 -6.31
CA VAL A 78 -7.35 -14.59 -5.19
C VAL A 78 -8.11 -13.80 -4.12
N LEU A 79 -8.94 -12.84 -4.54
CA LEU A 79 -9.73 -11.98 -3.65
C LEU A 79 -11.03 -12.63 -3.16
N HIS A 80 -11.41 -13.79 -3.69
CA HIS A 80 -12.64 -14.49 -3.33
C HIS A 80 -12.77 -14.74 -1.83
N GLY A 81 -13.97 -14.55 -1.29
CA GLY A 81 -14.24 -14.72 0.14
C GLY A 81 -13.41 -13.79 1.02
N PHE A 82 -13.13 -12.57 0.55
CA PHE A 82 -12.28 -11.57 1.20
C PHE A 82 -10.83 -12.06 1.38
N GLY A 83 -10.27 -12.68 0.33
CA GLY A 83 -8.93 -13.26 0.37
C GLY A 83 -8.85 -14.52 1.21
N ARG A 84 -9.86 -15.40 1.12
CA ARG A 84 -9.92 -16.66 1.90
C ARG A 84 -8.62 -17.47 1.74
N GLU A 85 -8.11 -17.57 0.52
CA GLU A 85 -6.89 -18.32 0.21
C GLU A 85 -5.63 -17.68 0.81
N LEU A 86 -5.59 -16.35 0.89
CA LEU A 86 -4.51 -15.61 1.55
C LEU A 86 -4.53 -15.80 3.08
N ARG A 87 -5.72 -16.01 3.67
CA ARG A 87 -5.91 -16.17 5.12
C ARG A 87 -5.78 -17.61 5.62
N ARG A 88 -5.96 -18.60 4.75
CA ARG A 88 -5.89 -20.01 5.14
C ARG A 88 -4.44 -20.35 5.53
N ASN A 89 -4.21 -20.89 6.72
CA ASN A 89 -2.91 -21.44 7.05
C ASN A 89 -2.78 -22.85 6.43
N GLY A 90 -1.64 -23.14 5.82
CA GLY A 90 -1.35 -24.43 5.21
C GLY A 90 -1.52 -24.50 3.68
N THR A 91 -1.08 -25.62 3.14
CA THR A 91 -0.91 -25.93 1.71
C THR A 91 -2.12 -26.63 1.08
N LYS A 92 -3.19 -26.92 1.84
CA LYS A 92 -4.40 -27.63 1.35
C LYS A 92 -5.31 -26.75 0.47
N SER A 93 -4.74 -26.15 -0.57
CA SER A 93 -5.44 -25.53 -1.67
C SER A 93 -4.96 -26.23 -2.95
N GLY A 94 -5.78 -27.12 -3.51
CA GLY A 94 -5.49 -27.68 -4.83
C GLY A 94 -5.24 -26.57 -5.86
N CYS A 95 -4.42 -26.86 -6.87
CA CYS A 95 -4.06 -25.89 -7.89
C CYS A 95 -5.31 -25.36 -8.62
N ARG A 96 -5.44 -24.03 -8.73
CA ARG A 96 -6.59 -23.36 -9.39
C ARG A 96 -6.19 -22.49 -10.57
N GLY A 97 -4.91 -22.54 -10.94
CA GLY A 97 -4.37 -21.86 -12.09
C GLY A 97 -4.88 -22.45 -13.40
N THR A 98 -4.95 -21.60 -14.41
CA THR A 98 -5.18 -21.97 -15.81
C THR A 98 -3.90 -21.72 -16.59
N GLN A 99 -3.66 -22.50 -17.64
CA GLN A 99 -2.51 -22.26 -18.52
C GLN A 99 -2.54 -20.83 -19.08
N ALA A 100 -1.37 -20.18 -19.04
CA ALA A 100 -1.20 -18.80 -19.47
C ALA A 100 0.16 -18.64 -20.15
N GLU A 101 0.16 -18.06 -21.35
CA GLU A 101 1.40 -17.71 -22.06
C GLU A 101 2.12 -16.51 -21.41
N ARG A 102 1.34 -15.60 -20.83
CA ARG A 102 1.82 -14.40 -20.15
C ARG A 102 1.06 -14.17 -18.85
N ILE A 103 1.76 -13.60 -17.88
CA ILE A 103 1.24 -13.32 -16.54
C ILE A 103 1.24 -11.81 -16.32
N GLY A 104 0.07 -11.24 -16.04
CA GLY A 104 -0.03 -9.79 -15.89
C GLY A 104 0.66 -9.26 -14.63
N THR A 105 0.73 -10.03 -13.53
CA THR A 105 1.44 -9.61 -12.30
C THR A 105 1.93 -10.81 -11.52
N PHE A 106 3.21 -10.85 -11.19
CA PHE A 106 3.76 -11.77 -10.19
C PHE A 106 3.58 -11.17 -8.79
N ILE A 107 2.85 -11.84 -7.90
CA ILE A 107 2.63 -11.38 -6.53
C ILE A 107 3.61 -12.09 -5.60
N SER A 108 4.72 -11.42 -5.29
CA SER A 108 5.68 -11.89 -4.29
C SER A 108 5.25 -11.46 -2.89
N HIS A 109 5.27 -12.40 -1.94
CA HIS A 109 4.81 -12.13 -0.58
C HIS A 109 5.36 -13.15 0.42
N ASP A 110 5.48 -12.73 1.68
CA ASP A 110 5.78 -13.66 2.78
C ASP A 110 4.51 -14.40 3.24
N TRP A 111 4.54 -15.73 3.27
CA TRP A 111 3.46 -16.58 3.79
C TRP A 111 3.10 -16.32 5.26
N GLY A 112 4.09 -16.03 6.12
CA GLY A 112 3.88 -15.88 7.56
C GLY A 112 3.06 -14.65 7.95
N SER A 113 3.05 -13.63 7.09
CA SER A 113 2.27 -12.42 7.34
C SER A 113 0.76 -12.61 7.18
N ARG A 114 -0.01 -11.83 7.94
CA ARG A 114 -1.48 -11.95 8.04
C ARG A 114 -2.15 -11.79 6.68
N GLY A 115 -2.90 -12.81 6.26
CA GLY A 115 -3.62 -12.81 4.97
C GLY A 115 -4.61 -11.67 4.77
N SER A 116 -5.23 -11.17 5.85
CA SER A 116 -6.14 -10.01 5.76
C SER A 116 -5.43 -8.73 5.34
N LEU A 117 -4.18 -8.53 5.76
CA LEU A 117 -3.39 -7.37 5.38
C LEU A 117 -2.98 -7.44 3.90
N LYS A 118 -2.64 -8.63 3.41
CA LYS A 118 -2.40 -8.89 1.98
C LYS A 118 -3.66 -8.61 1.16
N PHE A 119 -4.81 -9.11 1.60
CA PHE A 119 -6.11 -8.85 0.97
C PHE A 119 -6.40 -7.34 0.89
N MET A 120 -6.28 -6.63 2.01
CA MET A 120 -6.50 -5.18 2.07
C MET A 120 -5.55 -4.43 1.12
N SER A 121 -4.29 -4.85 1.04
CA SER A 121 -3.31 -4.27 0.12
C SER A 121 -3.70 -4.50 -1.34
N LEU A 122 -4.17 -5.71 -1.68
CA LEU A 122 -4.58 -6.02 -3.05
C LEU A 122 -5.85 -5.26 -3.46
N ILE A 123 -6.88 -5.14 -2.61
CA ILE A 123 -8.06 -4.31 -2.96
C ILE A 123 -7.70 -2.83 -3.06
N LEU A 124 -6.76 -2.35 -2.24
CA LEU A 124 -6.24 -0.99 -2.36
C LEU A 124 -5.56 -0.78 -3.72
N ILE A 125 -4.71 -1.71 -4.16
CA ILE A 125 -3.96 -1.58 -5.41
C ILE A 125 -4.87 -1.71 -6.63
N PHE A 126 -5.76 -2.70 -6.64
CA PHE A 126 -6.46 -3.10 -7.85
C PHE A 126 -7.89 -2.56 -7.97
N ASN A 127 -8.53 -2.15 -6.86
CA ASN A 127 -9.94 -1.76 -6.85
C ASN A 127 -10.18 -0.29 -6.47
N SER A 128 -9.28 0.35 -5.73
CA SER A 128 -9.53 1.70 -5.18
C SER A 128 -9.81 2.76 -6.25
N SER A 129 -9.05 2.80 -7.35
CA SER A 129 -9.26 3.80 -8.39
C SER A 129 -10.61 3.64 -9.10
N ALA A 130 -11.01 2.40 -9.40
CA ALA A 130 -12.34 2.15 -9.96
C ALA A 130 -13.44 2.51 -8.96
N ALA A 131 -13.25 2.17 -7.68
CA ALA A 131 -14.19 2.51 -6.62
C ALA A 131 -14.38 4.02 -6.50
N ALA A 132 -13.28 4.79 -6.55
CA ALA A 132 -13.30 6.25 -6.53
C ALA A 132 -14.08 6.84 -7.71
N VAL A 133 -13.76 6.41 -8.93
CA VAL A 133 -14.40 6.93 -10.16
C VAL A 133 -15.89 6.63 -10.16
N ILE A 134 -16.29 5.39 -9.84
CA ILE A 134 -17.70 4.99 -9.83
C ILE A 134 -18.46 5.69 -8.70
N ALA A 135 -17.88 5.80 -7.51
CA ALA A 135 -18.50 6.51 -6.39
C ALA A 135 -18.84 7.96 -6.75
N VAL A 136 -17.86 8.70 -7.28
CA VAL A 136 -18.06 10.09 -7.71
C VAL A 136 -19.09 10.17 -8.83
N SER A 137 -19.02 9.26 -9.82
CA SER A 137 -19.98 9.24 -10.94
C SER A 137 -21.41 8.99 -10.45
N VAL A 138 -21.59 8.07 -9.51
CA VAL A 138 -22.89 7.79 -8.87
C VAL A 138 -23.36 9.01 -8.08
N SER A 139 -22.50 9.64 -7.29
CA SER A 139 -22.84 10.86 -6.55
C SER A 139 -23.26 12.01 -7.47
N VAL A 140 -22.52 12.26 -8.56
CA VAL A 140 -22.90 13.27 -9.57
C VAL A 140 -24.27 12.93 -10.19
N THR A 141 -24.48 11.66 -10.56
CA THR A 141 -25.74 11.23 -11.18
C THR A 141 -26.92 11.42 -10.22
N VAL A 142 -26.76 11.00 -8.97
CA VAL A 142 -27.77 11.18 -7.91
C VAL A 142 -28.08 12.66 -7.71
N ALA A 143 -27.06 13.50 -7.58
CA ALA A 143 -27.24 14.93 -7.38
C ALA A 143 -27.92 15.63 -8.58
N LEU A 144 -27.66 15.17 -9.81
CA LEU A 144 -28.37 15.65 -11.01
C LEU A 144 -29.83 15.20 -11.01
N LEU A 145 -30.10 13.92 -10.73
CA LEU A 145 -31.47 13.40 -10.65
C LEU A 145 -32.29 14.11 -9.57
N GLU A 146 -31.67 14.42 -8.44
CA GLU A 146 -32.26 15.29 -7.42
C GLU A 146 -32.54 16.66 -8.01
N SER A 147 -31.58 17.32 -8.66
CA SER A 147 -31.74 18.65 -9.24
C SER A 147 -32.90 18.77 -10.23
N TYR A 148 -33.23 17.68 -10.94
CA TYR A 148 -34.37 17.60 -11.87
C TYR A 148 -35.67 17.07 -11.23
N ASP A 149 -35.70 16.95 -9.90
CA ASP A 149 -36.85 16.45 -9.12
C ASP A 149 -37.31 15.04 -9.57
N VAL A 150 -36.41 14.23 -10.15
CA VAL A 150 -36.69 12.84 -10.56
C VAL A 150 -36.72 11.92 -9.35
N MET A 151 -35.89 12.21 -8.33
CA MET A 151 -35.91 11.48 -7.06
C MET A 151 -36.62 12.27 -5.96
N PRO A 152 -37.37 11.60 -5.08
CA PRO A 152 -37.99 12.25 -3.93
C PRO A 152 -36.90 12.79 -3.03
N THR A 153 -36.80 14.11 -2.95
CA THR A 153 -35.75 14.78 -2.19
C THR A 153 -36.33 15.41 -0.94
N LYS A 154 -35.67 15.21 0.20
CA LYS A 154 -36.04 15.93 1.43
C LYS A 154 -35.36 17.28 1.40
N SER A 155 -36.17 18.34 1.33
CA SER A 155 -35.71 19.72 1.38
C SER A 155 -35.70 20.22 2.83
N ALA A 156 -34.56 20.75 3.28
CA ALA A 156 -34.49 21.55 4.49
C ALA A 156 -34.07 22.97 4.13
N GLU A 157 -34.72 23.97 4.71
CA GLU A 157 -34.34 25.36 4.52
C GLU A 157 -33.11 25.69 5.39
N ARG A 158 -32.04 26.23 4.80
CA ARG A 158 -30.84 26.73 5.49
C ARG A 158 -30.60 28.19 5.14
N LEU A 159 -30.37 29.00 6.16
CA LEU A 159 -29.91 30.38 6.00
C LEU A 159 -28.41 30.42 5.72
N VAL A 160 -28.02 30.93 4.54
CA VAL A 160 -26.63 31.22 4.17
C VAL A 160 -26.53 32.70 3.79
N GLY A 161 -25.72 33.47 4.52
CA GLY A 161 -25.57 34.91 4.26
C GLY A 161 -26.88 35.71 4.38
N GLY A 162 -27.79 35.30 5.28
CA GLY A 162 -29.10 35.94 5.47
C GLY A 162 -30.15 35.61 4.41
N ARG A 163 -29.83 34.77 3.43
CA ARG A 163 -30.80 34.22 2.46
C ARG A 163 -31.09 32.77 2.79
N ALA A 164 -32.36 32.40 2.73
CA ALA A 164 -32.78 31.03 2.92
C ALA A 164 -32.63 30.24 1.61
N TYR A 165 -31.97 29.10 1.69
CA TYR A 165 -31.73 28.17 0.59
C TYR A 165 -32.30 26.82 0.94
N ILE A 166 -32.90 26.16 -0.04
CA ILE A 166 -33.36 24.79 0.14
C ILE A 166 -32.16 23.87 -0.08
N VAL A 167 -31.61 23.36 1.02
CA VAL A 167 -30.55 22.36 0.99
C VAL A 167 -31.21 20.99 0.95
N ARG A 168 -30.88 20.24 -0.10
CA ARG A 168 -31.38 18.90 -0.36
C ARG A 168 -30.56 17.87 0.41
N SER A 169 -31.20 16.74 0.74
CA SER A 169 -30.64 15.65 1.56
C SER A 169 -29.32 15.10 1.02
N GLY A 170 -28.41 14.68 1.91
CA GLY A 170 -27.08 14.15 1.57
C GLY A 170 -27.09 12.74 0.93
N GLU A 171 -28.03 12.49 0.03
CA GLU A 171 -28.21 11.18 -0.61
C GLU A 171 -27.05 10.89 -1.57
N ALA A 172 -26.54 11.88 -2.31
CA ALA A 172 -25.43 11.67 -3.25
C ALA A 172 -24.18 11.13 -2.53
N SER A 173 -23.88 11.61 -1.32
CA SER A 173 -22.86 11.02 -0.44
C SER A 173 -23.14 9.57 -0.11
N VAL A 174 -24.36 9.24 0.34
CA VAL A 174 -24.73 7.91 0.81
C VAL A 174 -24.65 6.89 -0.34
N TYR A 175 -25.25 7.20 -1.49
CA TYR A 175 -25.15 6.35 -2.68
C TYR A 175 -23.71 6.23 -3.18
N GLY A 176 -22.95 7.33 -3.12
CA GLY A 176 -21.51 7.33 -3.42
C GLY A 176 -20.72 6.37 -2.53
N LEU A 177 -20.97 6.36 -1.22
CA LEU A 177 -20.34 5.43 -0.28
C LEU A 177 -20.70 3.98 -0.59
N VAL A 178 -22.00 3.70 -0.79
CA VAL A 178 -22.47 2.35 -1.09
C VAL A 178 -21.80 1.85 -2.38
N ALA A 179 -21.76 2.68 -3.42
CA ALA A 179 -21.05 2.39 -4.66
C ALA A 179 -19.55 2.18 -4.42
N TYR A 180 -18.89 3.05 -3.64
CA TYR A 180 -17.48 2.93 -3.29
C TYR A 180 -17.17 1.59 -2.63
N LEU A 181 -17.90 1.23 -1.57
CA LEU A 181 -17.70 -0.02 -0.84
C LEU A 181 -17.96 -1.24 -1.72
N PHE A 182 -19.04 -1.20 -2.51
CA PHE A 182 -19.40 -2.27 -3.42
C PHE A 182 -18.30 -2.50 -4.47
N ILE A 183 -17.86 -1.44 -5.16
CA ILE A 183 -16.80 -1.55 -6.16
C ILE A 183 -15.47 -1.94 -5.50
N LEU A 184 -15.11 -1.34 -4.37
CA LEU A 184 -13.88 -1.68 -3.66
C LEU A 184 -13.81 -3.19 -3.32
N CYS A 185 -14.92 -3.79 -2.92
CA CYS A 185 -14.97 -5.22 -2.56
C CYS A 185 -15.12 -6.14 -3.77
N PHE A 186 -15.85 -5.72 -4.81
CA PHE A 186 -16.33 -6.61 -5.87
C PHE A 186 -15.82 -6.28 -7.27
N TRP A 187 -14.99 -5.25 -7.46
CA TRP A 187 -14.51 -4.82 -8.78
C TRP A 187 -13.92 -5.94 -9.63
N GLN A 188 -13.02 -6.76 -9.08
CA GLN A 188 -12.45 -7.89 -9.83
C GLN A 188 -13.50 -8.94 -10.20
N ARG A 189 -14.54 -9.13 -9.36
CA ARG A 189 -15.64 -10.04 -9.68
C ARG A 189 -16.50 -9.46 -10.81
N ILE A 190 -16.79 -8.17 -10.78
CA ILE A 190 -17.54 -7.47 -11.84
C ILE A 190 -16.78 -7.58 -13.16
N LEU A 191 -15.47 -7.28 -13.17
CA LEU A 191 -14.65 -7.44 -14.36
C LEU A 191 -14.71 -8.89 -14.88
N SER A 192 -14.67 -9.89 -13.98
CA SER A 192 -14.69 -11.29 -14.40
C SER A 192 -16.00 -11.70 -15.08
N LEU A 193 -17.13 -11.06 -14.75
CA LEU A 193 -18.38 -11.24 -15.47
C LEU A 193 -18.31 -10.70 -16.90
N CYS A 194 -17.46 -9.70 -17.14
CA CYS A 194 -17.16 -9.15 -18.47
C CYS A 194 -16.00 -9.89 -19.18
N GLY A 195 -15.61 -11.08 -18.71
CA GLY A 195 -14.47 -11.84 -19.25
C GLY A 195 -13.10 -11.18 -19.02
N ARG A 196 -13.02 -10.17 -18.14
CA ARG A 196 -11.79 -9.46 -17.81
C ARG A 196 -11.37 -9.81 -16.39
N SER A 197 -10.18 -10.30 -16.17
CA SER A 197 -9.62 -10.37 -14.83
C SER A 197 -8.13 -10.16 -14.94
N ALA A 198 -7.55 -9.40 -14.01
CA ALA A 198 -6.10 -9.34 -13.92
C ALA A 198 -5.57 -10.78 -13.75
N SER A 199 -4.73 -11.21 -14.69
CA SER A 199 -4.02 -12.48 -14.61
C SER A 199 -2.85 -12.29 -13.66
N VAL A 200 -2.79 -13.09 -12.60
CA VAL A 200 -1.74 -12.98 -11.59
C VAL A 200 -1.13 -14.34 -11.29
N PHE A 201 0.16 -14.35 -10.99
CA PHE A 201 0.81 -15.48 -10.34
C PHE A 201 0.75 -15.28 -8.84
N LEU A 202 0.22 -16.27 -8.15
CA LEU A 202 0.30 -16.41 -6.71
C LEU A 202 0.68 -17.86 -6.44
N ASP A 203 1.90 -18.06 -5.96
CA ASP A 203 2.52 -19.36 -5.67
C ASP A 203 1.53 -20.38 -5.07
N LYS A 204 0.80 -20.00 -4.04
CA LYS A 204 -0.15 -20.85 -3.32
C LYS A 204 -1.30 -21.40 -4.19
N LEU A 205 -1.67 -20.70 -5.25
CA LEU A 205 -2.78 -21.07 -6.14
C LEU A 205 -2.31 -21.61 -7.49
N CYS A 206 -1.10 -21.25 -7.91
CA CYS A 206 -0.55 -21.59 -9.22
C CYS A 206 0.40 -22.79 -9.15
N ILE A 207 1.00 -23.07 -7.99
CA ILE A 207 1.80 -24.27 -7.74
C ILE A 207 0.89 -25.33 -7.13
N ASP A 208 0.91 -26.53 -7.71
CA ASP A 208 0.24 -27.69 -7.15
C ASP A 208 0.85 -28.01 -5.78
N GLN A 209 0.07 -27.82 -4.73
CA GLN A 209 0.53 -28.01 -3.36
C GLN A 209 0.40 -29.47 -2.89
N GLU A 210 -0.33 -30.30 -3.63
CA GLU A 210 -0.65 -31.68 -3.25
C GLU A 210 0.20 -32.68 -4.02
N ASN A 211 0.51 -32.43 -5.30
CA ASN A 211 1.41 -33.25 -6.09
C ASN A 211 2.88 -32.81 -5.91
N GLU A 212 3.68 -33.60 -5.17
CA GLU A 212 5.08 -33.27 -4.83
C GLU A 212 5.96 -33.08 -6.06
N GLU A 213 5.81 -33.91 -7.10
CA GLU A 213 6.61 -33.82 -8.33
C GLU A 213 6.32 -32.52 -9.11
N LYS A 214 5.03 -32.19 -9.30
CA LYS A 214 4.63 -30.93 -9.95
C LYS A 214 5.03 -29.72 -9.13
N LYS A 215 4.93 -29.82 -7.79
CA LYS A 215 5.37 -28.79 -6.87
C LYS A 215 6.87 -28.52 -7.04
N GLU A 216 7.68 -29.57 -7.00
CA GLU A 216 9.12 -29.48 -7.18
C GLU A 216 9.47 -28.87 -8.53
N ARG A 217 8.92 -29.39 -9.64
CA ARG A 217 9.16 -28.84 -10.98
C ARG A 217 8.74 -27.36 -11.09
N ALA A 218 7.63 -26.97 -10.49
CA ALA A 218 7.16 -25.58 -10.50
C ALA A 218 8.06 -24.66 -9.66
N ILE A 219 8.53 -25.12 -8.50
CA ILE A 219 9.47 -24.39 -7.64
C ILE A 219 10.81 -24.21 -8.37
N LEU A 220 11.34 -25.25 -9.01
CA LEU A 220 12.53 -25.18 -9.86
C LEU A 220 12.33 -24.22 -11.04
N GLY A 221 11.10 -24.14 -11.55
CA GLY A 221 10.69 -23.25 -12.63
C GLY A 221 10.32 -21.82 -12.21
N LEU A 222 10.50 -21.42 -10.94
CA LEU A 222 10.00 -20.13 -10.43
C LEU A 222 10.49 -18.91 -11.23
N ALA A 223 11.76 -18.92 -11.64
CA ALA A 223 12.34 -17.87 -12.47
C ALA A 223 11.65 -17.75 -13.84
N GLY A 224 11.12 -18.86 -14.38
CA GLY A 224 10.37 -18.85 -15.63
C GLY A 224 9.01 -18.17 -15.49
N PHE A 225 8.34 -18.26 -14.34
CA PHE A 225 7.12 -17.48 -14.08
C PHE A 225 7.40 -15.98 -14.03
N LEU A 226 8.54 -15.59 -13.45
CA LEU A 226 8.98 -14.20 -13.45
C LEU A 226 9.30 -13.71 -14.86
N ASP A 227 9.96 -14.52 -15.69
CA ASP A 227 10.30 -14.11 -17.07
C ASP A 227 9.08 -13.85 -17.95
N ILE A 228 8.01 -14.62 -17.76
CA ILE A 228 6.73 -14.43 -18.48
C ILE A 228 5.78 -13.44 -17.79
N SER A 229 6.21 -12.81 -16.68
CA SER A 229 5.41 -11.82 -15.95
C SER A 229 5.69 -10.40 -16.43
N ASP A 230 4.63 -9.61 -16.63
CA ASP A 230 4.74 -8.22 -17.07
C ASP A 230 5.29 -7.29 -15.98
N ARG A 231 5.01 -7.61 -14.70
CA ARG A 231 5.45 -6.80 -13.56
C ARG A 231 5.55 -7.61 -12.27
N LEU A 232 6.37 -7.14 -11.33
CA LEU A 232 6.52 -7.70 -9.99
C LEU A 232 5.82 -6.81 -8.95
N LEU A 233 4.83 -7.37 -8.25
CA LEU A 233 4.21 -6.75 -7.08
C LEU A 233 4.71 -7.42 -5.80
N ILE A 234 5.40 -6.67 -4.96
CA ILE A 234 5.90 -7.12 -3.67
C ILE A 234 4.96 -6.64 -2.56
N LEU A 235 4.30 -7.57 -1.89
CA LEU A 235 3.54 -7.29 -0.66
C LEU A 235 4.50 -7.38 0.53
N TRP A 236 5.16 -6.27 0.81
CA TRP A 236 6.25 -6.23 1.77
C TRP A 236 5.74 -6.29 3.22
N SER A 237 6.32 -7.22 3.98
CA SER A 237 6.18 -7.37 5.44
C SER A 237 7.56 -7.26 6.08
N PRO A 238 7.66 -6.99 7.40
CA PRO A 238 8.94 -7.00 8.10
C PRO A 238 9.75 -8.29 7.94
N ASN A 239 9.09 -9.41 7.66
CA ASN A 239 9.75 -10.71 7.50
C ASN A 239 10.14 -11.02 6.04
N TYR A 240 9.82 -10.15 5.09
CA TYR A 240 9.99 -10.44 3.66
C TYR A 240 11.46 -10.72 3.30
N PHE A 241 12.38 -9.87 3.76
CA PHE A 241 13.81 -10.01 3.48
C PHE A 241 14.49 -11.10 4.32
N ASP A 242 13.83 -11.56 5.39
CA ASP A 242 14.31 -12.70 6.15
C ASP A 242 14.03 -14.02 5.43
N ARG A 243 13.24 -14.05 4.35
CA ARG A 243 12.83 -15.29 3.68
C ARG A 243 13.59 -15.55 2.39
N LEU A 244 14.20 -16.73 2.35
CA LEU A 244 15.05 -17.17 1.25
C LEU A 244 14.34 -17.15 -0.12
N TRP A 245 13.09 -17.65 -0.20
CA TRP A 245 12.34 -17.66 -1.45
C TRP A 245 11.96 -16.25 -1.93
N CYS A 246 11.52 -15.38 -1.02
CA CYS A 246 11.16 -14.00 -1.37
C CYS A 246 12.37 -13.19 -1.88
N THR A 247 13.55 -13.41 -1.29
CA THR A 247 14.79 -12.76 -1.73
C THR A 247 15.27 -13.33 -3.06
N TYR A 248 15.11 -14.63 -3.29
CA TYR A 248 15.37 -15.29 -4.57
C TYR A 248 14.44 -14.80 -5.69
N GLU A 249 13.14 -14.60 -5.44
CA GLU A 249 12.21 -14.03 -6.42
C GLU A 249 12.65 -12.63 -6.85
N LEU A 250 13.02 -11.80 -5.87
CA LEU A 250 13.50 -10.45 -6.11
C LEU A 250 14.85 -10.43 -6.85
N ALA A 251 15.76 -11.34 -6.49
CA ALA A 251 17.02 -11.56 -7.19
C ALA A 251 16.81 -11.90 -8.66
N SER A 252 15.93 -12.86 -8.91
CA SER A 252 15.55 -13.33 -10.24
C SER A 252 14.99 -12.17 -11.05
N TRP A 253 14.07 -11.38 -10.48
CA TRP A 253 13.51 -10.21 -11.16
C TRP A 253 14.53 -9.11 -11.44
N LEU A 254 15.46 -8.85 -10.51
CA LEU A 254 16.56 -7.92 -10.73
C LEU A 254 17.46 -8.37 -11.89
N ARG A 255 17.72 -9.68 -12.00
CA ARG A 255 18.48 -10.27 -13.13
C ARG A 255 17.71 -10.16 -14.45
N LEU A 256 16.42 -10.51 -14.46
CA LEU A 256 15.61 -10.61 -15.68
C LEU A 256 15.17 -9.25 -16.24
N SER A 257 14.73 -8.35 -15.35
CA SER A 257 14.03 -7.12 -15.71
C SER A 257 14.77 -5.85 -15.29
N GLY A 258 15.87 -5.97 -14.53
CA GLY A 258 16.61 -4.81 -14.02
C GLY A 258 15.78 -3.92 -13.09
N MET A 259 14.79 -4.49 -12.39
CA MET A 259 13.81 -3.79 -11.54
C MET A 259 12.80 -2.89 -12.28
N LYS A 260 12.67 -3.03 -13.60
CA LYS A 260 11.56 -2.39 -14.33
C LYS A 260 10.22 -2.91 -13.82
N ASP A 261 9.23 -2.03 -13.77
CA ASP A 261 7.85 -2.33 -13.39
C ASP A 261 7.68 -3.04 -12.03
N THR A 262 8.59 -2.81 -11.08
CA THR A 262 8.44 -3.32 -9.72
C THR A 262 7.62 -2.37 -8.87
N THR A 263 6.56 -2.86 -8.25
CA THR A 263 5.78 -2.12 -7.24
C THR A 263 5.97 -2.79 -5.89
N VAL A 264 6.33 -2.03 -4.85
CA VAL A 264 6.39 -2.56 -3.48
C VAL A 264 5.41 -1.85 -2.59
N ILE A 265 4.54 -2.61 -1.94
CA ILE A 265 3.47 -2.08 -1.08
C ILE A 265 3.61 -2.69 0.31
N PRO A 266 3.84 -1.86 1.34
CA PRO A 266 3.79 -2.31 2.72
C PRO A 266 2.39 -2.81 3.09
N ILE A 267 2.30 -4.01 3.65
CA ILE A 267 1.01 -4.60 4.02
C ILE A 267 0.27 -3.83 5.14
N HIS A 268 0.98 -2.96 5.86
CA HIS A 268 0.41 -2.08 6.90
C HIS A 268 -0.12 -0.74 6.38
N LEU A 269 0.16 -0.39 5.12
CA LEU A 269 -0.30 0.86 4.52
C LEU A 269 -1.83 0.88 4.34
N ALA A 270 -2.39 -0.18 3.75
CA ALA A 270 -3.82 -0.23 3.44
C ALA A 270 -4.74 -0.07 4.68
N PRO A 271 -4.49 -0.73 5.83
CA PRO A 271 -5.25 -0.46 7.04
C PRO A 271 -5.24 0.99 7.50
N ALA A 272 -4.10 1.69 7.40
CA ALA A 272 -4.02 3.09 7.79
C ALA A 272 -4.89 3.99 6.89
N LEU A 273 -4.80 3.78 5.57
CA LEU A 273 -5.61 4.52 4.59
C LEU A 273 -7.10 4.21 4.71
N PHE A 274 -7.47 2.95 4.94
CA PHE A 274 -8.87 2.56 5.13
C PHE A 274 -9.44 3.05 6.46
N ALA A 275 -8.67 3.03 7.55
CA ALA A 275 -9.10 3.60 8.83
C ALA A 275 -9.43 5.09 8.67
N PHE A 276 -8.56 5.84 8.00
CA PHE A 276 -8.80 7.24 7.65
C PHE A 276 -10.08 7.37 6.80
N THR A 277 -10.16 6.68 5.67
CA THR A 277 -11.28 6.80 4.73
C THR A 277 -12.63 6.48 5.36
N PHE A 278 -12.72 5.38 6.11
CA PHE A 278 -13.98 4.95 6.72
C PHE A 278 -14.39 5.81 7.91
N SER A 279 -13.45 6.35 8.68
CA SER A 279 -13.83 7.29 9.74
C SER A 279 -14.47 8.55 9.18
N TRP A 280 -13.92 9.08 8.07
CA TRP A 280 -14.48 10.24 7.38
C TRP A 280 -15.90 9.97 6.89
N TRP A 281 -16.10 8.82 6.22
CA TRP A 281 -17.44 8.39 5.80
C TRP A 281 -18.41 8.26 6.98
N ILE A 282 -18.00 7.65 8.09
CA ILE A 282 -18.85 7.51 9.29
C ILE A 282 -19.20 8.88 9.86
N SER A 283 -18.25 9.80 9.96
CA SER A 283 -18.51 11.17 10.44
C SER A 283 -19.49 11.93 9.53
N ILE A 284 -19.33 11.80 8.21
CA ILE A 284 -20.26 12.39 7.22
C ILE A 284 -21.66 11.81 7.38
N ILE A 285 -21.78 10.49 7.51
CA ILE A 285 -23.06 9.81 7.73
C ILE A 285 -23.74 10.30 9.01
N ILE A 286 -23.01 10.35 10.13
CA ILE A 286 -23.54 10.84 11.42
C ILE A 286 -24.09 12.27 11.25
N PHE A 287 -23.34 13.13 10.58
CA PHE A 287 -23.75 14.51 10.33
C PHE A 287 -25.00 14.61 9.45
N ILE A 288 -25.06 13.85 8.34
CA ILE A 288 -26.22 13.83 7.43
C ILE A 288 -27.47 13.32 8.16
N TYR A 289 -27.38 12.19 8.87
CA TYR A 289 -28.52 11.64 9.61
C TYR A 289 -28.98 12.57 10.72
N ALA A 290 -28.06 13.20 11.46
CA ALA A 290 -28.43 14.18 12.46
C ALA A 290 -29.18 15.36 11.85
N SER A 291 -28.68 15.92 10.74
CA SER A 291 -29.36 17.02 10.05
C SER A 291 -30.75 16.64 9.54
N THR A 292 -30.90 15.40 9.06
CA THR A 292 -32.18 14.87 8.58
C THR A 292 -33.17 14.71 9.72
N ILE A 293 -32.75 14.09 10.82
CA ILE A 293 -33.58 13.91 12.03
C ILE A 293 -34.04 15.27 12.56
N ARG A 294 -33.14 16.25 12.64
CA ARG A 294 -33.46 17.63 13.03
C ARG A 294 -34.54 18.23 12.13
N SER A 295 -34.43 18.08 10.80
CA SER A 295 -35.43 18.62 9.87
C SER A 295 -36.81 17.99 10.05
N TYR A 296 -36.87 16.70 10.37
CA TYR A 296 -38.12 16.01 10.70
C TYR A 296 -38.79 16.54 11.97
N PHE A 297 -38.00 16.79 13.02
CA PHE A 297 -38.53 17.32 14.29
C PHE A 297 -38.89 18.80 14.23
N LEU A 298 -38.19 19.61 13.42
CA LEU A 298 -38.54 21.02 13.22
C LEU A 298 -39.81 21.22 12.38
N GLY A 299 -40.17 20.23 11.56
CA GLY A 299 -41.38 20.26 10.74
C GLY A 299 -42.66 19.88 11.48
N SER A 300 -42.60 19.50 12.77
CA SER A 300 -43.78 19.25 13.60
C SER A 300 -44.15 20.49 14.42
N ASP A 301 -45.46 20.77 14.58
CA ASP A 301 -45.98 21.92 15.35
C ASP A 301 -45.50 21.96 16.81
N ASP A 302 -44.97 20.86 17.35
CA ASP A 302 -44.38 20.74 18.68
C ASP A 302 -42.97 21.37 18.81
N ALA A 303 -42.34 21.77 17.70
CA ALA A 303 -40.96 22.26 17.67
C ALA A 303 -40.70 23.52 18.52
N LEU A 304 -41.73 24.35 18.76
CA LEU A 304 -41.60 25.57 19.56
C LEU A 304 -41.39 25.31 21.06
N ARG A 305 -41.73 24.12 21.57
CA ARG A 305 -41.60 23.77 23.01
C ARG A 305 -40.30 23.04 23.38
N SER A 306 -39.49 22.62 22.40
CA SER A 306 -38.37 21.68 22.59
C SER A 306 -37.02 22.20 22.04
N GLY A 307 -36.83 23.53 22.01
CA GLY A 307 -35.59 24.15 21.52
C GLY A 307 -34.31 23.66 22.25
N SER A 308 -34.42 23.30 23.53
CA SER A 308 -33.33 22.71 24.32
C SER A 308 -32.94 21.31 23.85
N ASP A 309 -33.90 20.49 23.41
CA ASP A 309 -33.65 19.09 23.04
C ASP A 309 -33.02 19.03 21.64
N LEU A 310 -33.43 19.92 20.74
CA LEU A 310 -32.83 20.08 19.41
C LEU A 310 -31.36 20.55 19.49
N LEU A 311 -31.07 21.54 20.35
CA LEU A 311 -29.70 21.98 20.59
C LEU A 311 -28.85 20.85 21.19
N THR A 312 -29.41 20.11 22.15
CA THR A 312 -28.73 18.96 22.76
C THR A 312 -28.42 17.89 21.72
N PHE A 313 -29.35 17.59 20.82
CA PHE A 313 -29.15 16.62 19.75
C PHE A 313 -28.08 17.04 18.74
N ASP A 314 -28.05 18.32 18.33
CA ASP A 314 -27.01 18.86 17.45
C ASP A 314 -25.62 18.81 18.10
N VAL A 315 -25.53 19.16 19.38
CA VAL A 315 -24.27 19.08 20.13
C VAL A 315 -23.81 17.64 20.24
N VAL A 316 -24.69 16.70 20.60
CA VAL A 316 -24.33 15.27 20.75
C VAL A 316 -23.88 14.67 19.43
N SER A 317 -24.60 14.92 18.34
CA SER A 317 -24.25 14.40 17.02
C SER A 317 -22.97 15.04 16.47
N GLY A 318 -22.77 16.35 16.67
CA GLY A 318 -21.53 17.04 16.33
C GLY A 318 -20.33 16.48 17.11
N VAL A 319 -20.47 16.25 18.41
CA VAL A 319 -19.44 15.61 19.24
C VAL A 319 -19.17 14.19 18.77
N ALA A 320 -20.19 13.40 18.45
CA ALA A 320 -20.02 12.04 17.93
C ALA A 320 -19.27 12.02 16.60
N ALA A 321 -19.66 12.87 15.64
CA ALA A 321 -18.99 13.00 14.35
C ALA A 321 -17.53 13.46 14.51
N PHE A 322 -17.28 14.41 15.42
CA PHE A 322 -15.94 14.87 15.76
C PHE A 322 -15.09 13.75 16.38
N LEU A 323 -15.62 12.98 17.34
CA LEU A 323 -14.90 11.87 17.96
C LEU A 323 -14.59 10.77 16.93
N CYS A 324 -15.52 10.44 16.03
CA CYS A 324 -15.26 9.52 14.92
C CYS A 324 -14.13 10.02 14.02
N ALA A 325 -14.12 11.30 13.65
CA ALA A 325 -13.09 11.88 12.81
C ALA A 325 -11.73 11.97 13.54
N ALA A 326 -11.73 12.38 14.81
CA ALA A 326 -10.52 12.53 15.61
C ALA A 326 -9.90 11.15 15.93
N VAL A 327 -10.68 10.22 16.49
CA VAL A 327 -10.17 8.91 16.89
C VAL A 327 -9.93 8.02 15.67
N GLY A 328 -10.94 7.88 14.80
CA GLY A 328 -10.87 7.02 13.64
C GLY A 328 -10.04 7.60 12.49
N GLY A 329 -10.02 8.92 12.34
CA GLY A 329 -9.37 9.60 11.22
C GLY A 329 -7.97 10.12 11.55
N VAL A 330 -7.66 10.38 12.82
CA VAL A 330 -6.33 10.85 13.22
C VAL A 330 -5.61 9.82 14.08
N VAL A 331 -6.17 9.45 15.24
CA VAL A 331 -5.46 8.62 16.23
C VAL A 331 -5.17 7.22 15.69
N LEU A 332 -6.18 6.52 15.17
CA LEU A 332 -6.03 5.15 14.67
C LEU A 332 -5.11 5.07 13.43
N PRO A 333 -5.28 5.91 12.38
CA PRO A 333 -4.37 5.94 11.24
C PRO A 333 -2.95 6.32 11.65
N THR A 334 -2.78 7.22 12.63
CA THR A 334 -1.47 7.56 13.19
C THR A 334 -0.83 6.33 13.84
N HIS A 335 -1.55 5.64 14.70
CA HIS A 335 -1.05 4.42 15.36
C HIS A 335 -0.68 3.33 14.34
N LEU A 336 -1.50 3.13 13.29
CA LEU A 336 -1.20 2.17 12.23
C LEU A 336 0.00 2.59 11.38
N SER A 337 0.10 3.89 11.06
CA SER A 337 1.21 4.47 10.31
C SER A 337 2.53 4.42 11.11
N ARG A 338 2.48 4.52 12.45
CA ARG A 338 3.65 4.28 13.31
C ARG A 338 4.18 2.85 13.17
N ARG A 339 3.29 1.85 13.07
CA ARG A 339 3.73 0.45 12.82
C ARG A 339 4.42 0.32 11.47
N LEU A 340 3.90 1.01 10.45
CA LEU A 340 4.53 1.08 9.14
C LEU A 340 5.92 1.74 9.24
N ALA A 341 6.02 2.92 9.86
CA ALA A 341 7.28 3.64 10.04
C ALA A 341 8.34 2.80 10.78
N ASN A 342 7.95 2.12 11.87
CA ASN A 342 8.83 1.21 12.60
C ASN A 342 9.35 0.09 11.70
N SER A 343 8.48 -0.48 10.88
CA SER A 343 8.85 -1.53 9.93
C SER A 343 9.83 -1.00 8.88
N LEU A 344 9.60 0.20 8.35
CA LEU A 344 10.49 0.81 7.33
C LEU A 344 11.88 1.13 7.88
N ARG A 345 11.98 1.46 9.17
CA ARG A 345 13.29 1.59 9.83
C ARG A 345 14.04 0.26 9.87
N LEU A 346 13.34 -0.80 10.28
CA LEU A 346 13.92 -2.15 10.33
C LEU A 346 14.33 -2.60 8.93
N LEU A 347 13.56 -2.24 7.90
CA LEU A 347 13.88 -2.53 6.52
C LEU A 347 15.26 -1.99 6.09
N SER A 348 15.58 -0.74 6.44
CA SER A 348 16.89 -0.17 6.10
C SER A 348 18.03 -0.96 6.73
N GLN A 349 17.86 -1.35 8.00
CA GLN A 349 18.85 -2.14 8.74
C GLN A 349 18.98 -3.56 8.16
N GLN A 350 17.84 -4.22 7.91
CA GLN A 350 17.78 -5.55 7.30
C GLN A 350 18.45 -5.58 5.93
N LEU A 351 18.26 -4.54 5.11
CA LEU A 351 18.88 -4.45 3.79
C LEU A 351 20.39 -4.13 3.85
N GLU A 352 20.84 -3.47 4.92
CA GLU A 352 22.25 -3.13 5.13
C GLU A 352 23.06 -4.33 5.58
N SER A 353 22.54 -5.09 6.54
CA SER A 353 23.13 -6.33 7.03
C SER A 353 22.66 -7.56 6.26
N PHE A 354 21.99 -7.39 5.11
CA PHE A 354 21.38 -8.49 4.38
C PHE A 354 22.43 -9.55 3.99
N SER A 355 22.19 -10.80 4.36
CA SER A 355 23.02 -11.95 3.99
C SER A 355 22.12 -13.08 3.53
N LEU A 356 22.30 -13.54 2.29
CA LEU A 356 21.52 -14.68 1.79
C LEU A 356 21.78 -15.95 2.60
N ARG A 357 22.98 -16.08 3.20
CA ARG A 357 23.34 -17.19 4.10
C ARG A 357 22.50 -17.21 5.37
N GLU A 358 22.03 -16.06 5.83
CA GLU A 358 21.20 -15.93 7.03
C GLU A 358 19.70 -15.97 6.73
N ALA A 359 19.29 -15.86 5.46
CA ALA A 359 17.88 -15.91 5.07
C ALA A 359 17.24 -17.25 5.45
N LYS A 360 16.08 -17.19 6.11
CA LYS A 360 15.34 -18.35 6.64
C LYS A 360 14.66 -19.13 5.52
N CYS A 361 14.82 -20.45 5.56
CA CYS A 361 14.16 -21.45 4.72
C CYS A 361 13.24 -22.30 5.59
N PHE A 362 12.07 -22.69 5.06
CA PHE A 362 11.12 -23.52 5.81
C PHE A 362 11.71 -24.89 6.17
N CYS A 363 12.42 -25.52 5.21
CA CYS A 363 13.09 -26.80 5.42
C CYS A 363 14.10 -26.73 6.57
N CYS A 364 14.97 -25.72 6.58
CA CYS A 364 16.04 -25.56 7.55
C CYS A 364 15.51 -25.27 8.96
N SER A 365 14.40 -24.52 9.07
CA SER A 365 13.77 -24.21 10.36
C SER A 365 13.05 -25.39 11.00
N HIS A 366 12.93 -26.52 10.30
CA HIS A 366 12.34 -27.75 10.82
C HIS A 366 13.31 -28.94 10.64
N ASP A 367 14.62 -28.69 10.66
CA ASP A 367 15.66 -29.71 10.55
C ASP A 367 15.51 -30.64 9.33
N HIS A 368 15.04 -30.08 8.22
CA HIS A 368 14.71 -30.81 6.99
C HIS A 368 13.68 -31.93 7.17
N VAL A 369 12.77 -31.78 8.14
CA VAL A 369 11.65 -32.69 8.37
C VAL A 369 10.34 -31.92 8.34
N HIS A 370 9.40 -32.33 7.49
CA HIS A 370 8.11 -31.66 7.41
C HIS A 370 7.34 -31.86 8.73
N PRO A 371 6.83 -30.79 9.38
CA PRO A 371 6.22 -30.90 10.70
C PRO A 371 4.98 -31.81 10.73
N ASP A 372 4.15 -31.75 9.68
CA ASP A 372 2.92 -32.55 9.58
C ASP A 372 3.13 -33.98 9.04
N THR A 373 3.78 -34.13 7.88
CA THR A 373 3.93 -35.43 7.21
C THR A 373 5.09 -36.27 7.75
N LYS A 374 6.03 -35.65 8.48
CA LYS A 374 7.28 -36.26 8.95
C LYS A 374 8.23 -36.72 7.83
N ASN A 375 7.94 -36.38 6.58
CA ASN A 375 8.81 -36.68 5.45
C ASN A 375 10.06 -35.78 5.46
N HIS A 376 11.18 -36.31 4.96
CA HIS A 376 12.39 -35.53 4.74
C HIS A 376 12.17 -34.49 3.64
N LEU A 377 12.62 -33.26 3.87
CA LEU A 377 12.50 -32.14 2.94
C LEU A 377 13.85 -31.89 2.24
N PRO A 378 13.88 -31.72 0.91
CA PRO A 378 15.08 -31.24 0.25
C PRO A 378 15.45 -29.84 0.77
N CYS A 379 16.75 -29.54 0.79
CA CYS A 379 17.23 -28.26 1.29
C CYS A 379 17.03 -27.14 0.24
N ASP A 380 16.02 -26.30 0.45
CA ASP A 380 15.76 -25.10 -0.37
C ASP A 380 17.01 -24.21 -0.54
N ARG A 381 17.83 -24.11 0.52
CA ARG A 381 19.06 -23.31 0.50
C ARG A 381 20.08 -23.85 -0.49
N GLN A 382 20.34 -25.15 -0.46
CA GLN A 382 21.28 -25.79 -1.39
C GLN A 382 20.80 -25.61 -2.84
N LEU A 383 19.50 -25.76 -3.06
CA LEU A 383 18.91 -25.59 -4.37
C LEU A 383 19.09 -24.17 -4.92
N ILE A 384 18.75 -23.15 -4.11
CA ILE A 384 18.92 -21.75 -4.51
C ILE A 384 20.40 -21.42 -4.70
N PHE A 385 21.29 -21.89 -3.83
CA PHE A 385 22.72 -21.62 -3.96
C PHE A 385 23.31 -22.23 -5.23
N LYS A 386 22.93 -23.47 -5.57
CA LYS A 386 23.31 -24.11 -6.83
C LYS A 386 22.85 -23.30 -8.03
N THR A 387 21.63 -22.79 -7.99
CA THR A 387 21.07 -21.95 -9.06
C THR A 387 21.84 -20.63 -9.19
N LEU A 388 22.17 -19.98 -8.08
CA LEU A 388 22.96 -18.76 -8.07
C LEU A 388 24.40 -18.98 -8.56
N LEU A 389 25.03 -20.11 -8.22
CA LEU A 389 26.36 -20.49 -8.72
C LEU A 389 26.36 -20.64 -10.24
N GLN A 390 25.35 -21.32 -10.80
CA GLN A 390 25.17 -21.42 -12.25
C GLN A 390 25.02 -20.04 -12.89
N TRP A 391 24.25 -19.16 -12.25
CA TRP A 391 24.06 -17.79 -12.73
C TRP A 391 25.37 -16.99 -12.84
N GLN A 392 26.36 -17.24 -11.98
CA GLN A 392 27.65 -16.54 -12.05
C GLN A 392 28.51 -17.02 -13.20
N GLN A 393 28.47 -18.32 -13.53
CA GLN A 393 29.23 -18.87 -14.66
C GLN A 393 28.89 -18.14 -15.97
N ASP A 394 27.64 -17.69 -16.13
CA ASP A 394 27.21 -16.87 -17.26
C ASP A 394 27.85 -15.46 -17.29
N PHE A 395 28.26 -14.91 -16.14
CA PHE A 395 28.73 -13.52 -16.01
C PHE A 395 30.25 -13.37 -15.97
N THR A 396 30.98 -14.32 -15.39
CA THR A 396 32.41 -14.18 -15.08
C THR A 396 33.26 -15.09 -15.95
N GLY A 397 33.26 -14.91 -17.28
CA GLY A 397 34.23 -15.58 -18.17
C GLY A 397 35.72 -15.37 -17.82
N SER A 398 36.01 -14.65 -16.73
CA SER A 398 37.32 -14.35 -16.13
C SER A 398 37.37 -14.88 -14.69
N GLY A 399 38.34 -15.77 -14.42
CA GLY A 399 38.50 -16.54 -13.18
C GLY A 399 38.89 -15.77 -11.92
N GLU A 400 38.13 -14.75 -11.54
CA GLU A 400 38.30 -14.05 -10.26
C GLU A 400 37.25 -14.54 -9.24
N SER A 401 37.74 -15.07 -8.11
CA SER A 401 36.99 -15.89 -7.16
C SER A 401 36.25 -15.09 -6.08
N VAL A 402 35.50 -14.04 -6.43
CA VAL A 402 34.52 -13.50 -5.48
C VAL A 402 33.42 -14.53 -5.33
N THR A 403 33.11 -14.94 -4.08
CA THR A 403 32.07 -15.97 -3.88
C THR A 403 30.73 -15.42 -4.39
N THR A 404 30.00 -16.22 -5.18
CA THR A 404 28.72 -15.84 -5.82
C THR A 404 27.75 -15.15 -4.88
N LEU A 405 27.73 -15.65 -3.64
CA LEU A 405 26.85 -15.22 -2.58
C LEU A 405 27.21 -13.81 -2.08
N GLU A 406 28.49 -13.48 -1.99
CA GLU A 406 28.94 -12.12 -1.63
C GLU A 406 28.62 -11.13 -2.73
N ALA A 407 28.82 -11.50 -4.00
CA ALA A 407 28.43 -10.65 -5.13
C ALA A 407 26.92 -10.39 -5.15
N PHE A 408 26.12 -11.40 -4.79
CA PHE A 408 24.68 -11.28 -4.65
C PHE A 408 24.30 -10.36 -3.49
N ASP A 409 24.83 -10.60 -2.29
CA ASP A 409 24.59 -9.79 -1.10
C ASP A 409 25.00 -8.33 -1.34
N PHE A 410 26.14 -8.12 -2.00
CA PHE A 410 26.61 -6.80 -2.42
C PHE A 410 25.61 -6.11 -3.36
N ARG A 411 25.06 -6.82 -4.37
CA ARG A 411 24.03 -6.25 -5.26
C ARG A 411 22.77 -5.86 -4.49
N ILE A 412 22.33 -6.66 -3.52
CA ILE A 412 21.18 -6.33 -2.67
C ILE A 412 21.48 -5.07 -1.83
N ARG A 413 22.62 -5.05 -1.13
CA ARG A 413 23.01 -3.92 -0.27
C ARG A 413 23.24 -2.62 -1.05
N GLN A 414 23.80 -2.70 -2.25
CA GLN A 414 24.20 -1.51 -3.03
C GLN A 414 23.17 -1.05 -4.05
N LYS A 415 22.52 -1.96 -4.79
CA LYS A 415 21.54 -1.60 -5.82
C LYS A 415 20.12 -1.65 -5.30
N LEU A 416 19.76 -2.71 -4.59
CA LEU A 416 18.39 -2.89 -4.14
C LEU A 416 18.05 -1.98 -2.97
N LYS A 417 18.92 -1.83 -1.95
CA LYS A 417 18.64 -0.96 -0.80
C LYS A 417 18.27 0.47 -1.19
N PRO A 418 19.06 1.21 -2.00
CA PRO A 418 18.66 2.58 -2.38
C PRO A 418 17.43 2.60 -3.28
N TRP A 419 17.19 1.54 -4.07
CA TRP A 419 15.97 1.44 -4.87
C TRP A 419 14.74 1.26 -3.97
N VAL A 420 14.77 0.29 -3.06
CA VAL A 420 13.68 -0.03 -2.12
C VAL A 420 13.40 1.17 -1.21
N LEU A 421 14.43 1.79 -0.64
CA LEU A 421 14.24 2.95 0.24
C LEU A 421 13.69 4.17 -0.51
N ARG A 422 14.02 4.37 -1.79
CA ARG A 422 13.38 5.43 -2.59
C ARG A 422 11.92 5.15 -2.94
N HIS A 423 11.55 3.88 -3.16
CA HIS A 423 10.20 3.51 -3.58
C HIS A 423 9.24 3.21 -2.40
N ILE A 424 9.76 2.84 -1.24
CA ILE A 424 8.98 2.54 -0.03
C ILE A 424 9.25 3.53 1.11
N GLY A 425 10.51 3.93 1.29
CA GLY A 425 10.98 4.71 2.44
C GLY A 425 10.86 6.23 2.28
N GLY A 426 10.69 6.75 1.06
CA GLY A 426 10.22 8.12 0.87
C GLY A 426 8.75 8.22 1.28
N SER A 427 8.29 9.41 1.67
CA SER A 427 6.89 9.74 1.98
C SER A 427 5.88 9.48 0.84
N HIS A 428 6.30 8.79 -0.21
CA HIS A 428 5.56 8.47 -1.42
C HIS A 428 4.65 7.26 -1.20
N VAL A 429 3.63 7.42 -0.38
CA VAL A 429 2.39 6.68 -0.64
C VAL A 429 1.99 7.04 -2.07
N PRO A 430 1.74 6.07 -2.97
CA PRO A 430 1.38 6.37 -4.34
C PRO A 430 0.21 7.36 -4.34
N PHE A 431 0.43 8.56 -4.86
CA PHE A 431 -0.55 9.65 -4.77
C PHE A 431 -1.92 9.23 -5.27
N ARG A 432 -1.95 8.36 -6.28
CA ARG A 432 -3.18 7.74 -6.80
C ARG A 432 -3.96 6.96 -5.75
N MET A 433 -3.30 6.20 -4.87
CA MET A 433 -3.97 5.49 -3.78
C MET A 433 -4.50 6.47 -2.74
N LEU A 434 -3.69 7.45 -2.35
CA LEU A 434 -4.11 8.49 -1.41
C LEU A 434 -5.32 9.26 -1.94
N LEU A 435 -5.32 9.63 -3.22
CA LEU A 435 -6.44 10.28 -3.88
C LEU A 435 -7.68 9.38 -3.87
N ALA A 436 -7.51 8.12 -4.30
CA ALA A 436 -8.59 7.15 -4.43
C ALA A 436 -9.21 6.74 -3.08
N THR A 437 -8.49 6.85 -1.96
CA THR A 437 -9.03 6.54 -0.64
C THR A 437 -9.47 7.79 0.12
N SER A 438 -8.62 8.81 0.20
CA SER A 438 -8.81 9.94 1.11
C SER A 438 -9.67 11.07 0.55
N CYS A 439 -9.77 11.23 -0.78
CA CYS A 439 -10.54 12.33 -1.38
C CYS A 439 -11.99 11.97 -1.64
N VAL A 440 -12.25 10.69 -1.89
CA VAL A 440 -13.59 10.23 -2.32
C VAL A 440 -14.69 10.61 -1.35
N PRO A 441 -14.55 10.48 -0.01
CA PRO A 441 -15.60 10.92 0.91
C PRO A 441 -15.96 12.40 0.72
N LEU A 442 -14.95 13.28 0.65
CA LEU A 442 -15.13 14.71 0.46
C LEU A 442 -15.71 15.04 -0.93
N MET A 443 -15.24 14.35 -1.97
CA MET A 443 -15.78 14.51 -3.32
C MET A 443 -17.27 14.15 -3.38
N CYS A 444 -17.66 13.01 -2.80
CA CYS A 444 -19.06 12.63 -2.80
C CYS A 444 -19.93 13.61 -2.01
N THR A 445 -19.44 14.13 -0.88
CA THR A 445 -20.14 15.15 -0.09
C THR A 445 -20.23 16.50 -0.78
N THR A 446 -19.24 16.85 -1.58
CA THR A 446 -19.35 18.07 -2.38
C THR A 446 -20.39 17.96 -3.49
N MET A 447 -20.71 16.74 -3.96
CA MET A 447 -21.78 16.54 -4.95
C MET A 447 -23.17 16.79 -4.37
N ASP A 448 -23.38 16.61 -3.05
CA ASP A 448 -24.67 16.92 -2.39
C ASP A 448 -25.07 18.41 -2.55
N TYR A 449 -24.11 19.28 -2.91
CA TYR A 449 -24.37 20.70 -3.11
C TYR A 449 -24.66 21.10 -4.55
N ILE A 450 -24.54 20.19 -5.53
CA ILE A 450 -24.88 20.49 -6.92
C ILE A 450 -26.31 21.06 -7.07
N PRO A 451 -27.35 20.52 -6.40
CA PRO A 451 -28.70 21.10 -6.50
C PRO A 451 -28.78 22.54 -5.99
N VAL A 452 -27.99 22.90 -4.98
CA VAL A 452 -27.90 24.27 -4.47
C VAL A 452 -27.22 25.17 -5.51
N MET A 453 -26.19 24.68 -6.20
CA MET A 453 -25.50 25.46 -7.25
C MET A 453 -26.44 25.85 -8.40
N PHE A 454 -27.41 25.00 -8.76
CA PHE A 454 -28.43 25.34 -9.77
C PHE A 454 -29.38 26.46 -9.33
N GLN A 455 -29.53 26.69 -8.03
CA GLN A 455 -30.35 27.77 -7.47
C GLN A 455 -29.57 29.08 -7.30
N LEU A 456 -28.24 29.03 -7.32
CA LEU A 456 -27.36 30.18 -7.14
C LEU A 456 -27.09 30.92 -8.46
N GLY A 457 -26.85 32.23 -8.38
CA GLY A 457 -26.35 32.99 -9.52
C GLY A 457 -24.95 32.51 -9.95
N GLY A 458 -24.58 32.74 -11.21
CA GLY A 458 -23.36 32.14 -11.81
C GLY A 458 -22.06 32.38 -11.03
N VAL A 459 -21.89 33.57 -10.41
CA VAL A 459 -20.68 33.88 -9.62
C VAL A 459 -20.67 33.12 -8.29
N ASP A 460 -21.81 33.01 -7.60
CA ASP A 460 -21.91 32.31 -6.32
C ASP A 460 -21.82 30.80 -6.52
N ALA A 461 -22.45 30.27 -7.56
CA ALA A 461 -22.30 28.87 -7.96
C ALA A 461 -20.84 28.53 -8.29
N PHE A 462 -20.14 29.40 -9.03
CA PHE A 462 -18.72 29.22 -9.34
C PHE A 462 -17.84 29.20 -8.09
N ARG A 463 -18.03 30.16 -7.17
CA ARG A 463 -17.29 30.21 -5.89
C ARG A 463 -17.53 28.96 -5.06
N PHE A 464 -18.78 28.53 -4.96
CA PHE A 464 -19.15 27.34 -4.22
C PHE A 464 -18.52 26.08 -4.83
N GLY A 465 -18.58 25.92 -6.15
CA GLY A 465 -17.93 24.81 -6.85
C GLY A 465 -16.41 24.80 -6.68
N LEU A 466 -15.77 25.97 -6.69
CA LEU A 466 -14.33 26.09 -6.46
C LEU A 466 -13.95 25.70 -5.03
N ASP A 467 -14.72 26.13 -4.02
CA ASP A 467 -14.52 25.72 -2.62
C ASP A 467 -14.62 24.19 -2.46
N ALA A 468 -15.66 23.59 -3.03
CA ALA A 468 -15.83 22.15 -3.08
C ALA A 468 -14.62 21.40 -3.69
N ILE A 469 -14.11 21.90 -4.82
CA ILE A 469 -12.92 21.32 -5.48
C ILE A 469 -11.69 21.45 -4.57
N LEU A 470 -11.47 22.63 -3.97
CA LEU A 470 -10.32 22.88 -3.10
C LEU A 470 -10.33 21.99 -1.84
N GLN A 471 -11.50 21.84 -1.21
CA GLN A 471 -11.66 20.95 -0.06
C GLN A 471 -11.40 19.49 -0.43
N SER A 472 -11.94 19.04 -1.57
CA SER A 472 -11.88 17.64 -1.97
C SER A 472 -10.50 17.20 -2.49
N PHE A 473 -9.88 18.00 -3.36
CA PHE A 473 -8.64 17.63 -4.04
C PHE A 473 -7.37 18.12 -3.38
N VAL A 474 -7.48 19.07 -2.44
CA VAL A 474 -6.29 19.67 -1.84
C VAL A 474 -6.29 19.49 -0.33
N LEU A 475 -7.34 19.88 0.39
CA LEU A 475 -7.37 19.75 1.85
C LEU A 475 -7.30 18.28 2.31
N GLY A 476 -8.11 17.40 1.70
CA GLY A 476 -8.12 15.96 2.02
C GLY A 476 -6.74 15.28 1.92
N PRO A 477 -6.07 15.32 0.74
CA PRO A 477 -4.71 14.80 0.57
C PRO A 477 -3.70 15.43 1.52
N CYS A 478 -3.79 16.74 1.75
CA CYS A 478 -2.88 17.44 2.65
C CYS A 478 -3.03 16.94 4.08
N ILE A 479 -4.25 16.80 4.59
CA ILE A 479 -4.50 16.24 5.93
C ILE A 479 -3.96 14.80 6.01
N GLY A 480 -4.28 13.96 5.04
CA GLY A 480 -3.80 12.58 4.98
C GLY A 480 -2.27 12.49 4.96
N THR A 481 -1.63 13.36 4.18
CA THR A 481 -0.16 13.45 4.11
C THR A 481 0.41 13.92 5.44
N VAL A 482 -0.13 14.99 6.04
CA VAL A 482 0.33 15.50 7.34
C VAL A 482 0.23 14.43 8.42
N ILE A 483 -0.86 13.67 8.49
CA ILE A 483 -1.02 12.59 9.46
C ILE A 483 0.06 11.52 9.26
N MET A 484 0.29 11.08 8.02
CA MET A 484 1.32 10.08 7.73
C MET A 484 2.73 10.60 8.06
N VAL A 485 2.98 11.87 7.78
CA VAL A 485 4.29 12.50 8.03
C VAL A 485 4.50 12.75 9.53
N ILE A 486 3.50 13.19 10.29
CA ILE A 486 3.56 13.29 11.77
C ILE A 486 3.83 11.91 12.37
N SER A 487 3.18 10.86 11.84
CA SER A 487 3.37 9.49 12.28
C SER A 487 4.80 9.01 12.08
N ALA A 488 5.45 9.44 11.00
CA ALA A 488 6.86 9.20 10.75
C ALA A 488 7.77 10.10 11.60
N ALA A 489 7.40 11.37 11.82
CA ALA A 489 8.23 12.37 12.51
C ALA A 489 8.33 12.15 14.02
N GLY A 490 7.25 11.66 14.65
CA GLY A 490 7.28 11.22 16.04
C GLY A 490 8.26 10.07 16.31
N PHE A 491 8.82 9.45 15.26
CA PHE A 491 9.70 8.29 15.36
C PHE A 491 11.16 8.59 15.01
N ASP A 492 11.42 9.57 14.14
CA ASP A 492 12.74 9.80 13.53
C ASP A 492 13.62 10.85 14.22
N CYS A 493 13.19 11.39 15.37
CA CYS A 493 13.99 12.30 16.20
C CYS A 493 15.31 11.70 16.75
N LYS A 494 15.67 10.46 16.38
CA LYS A 494 16.89 9.76 16.80
C LYS A 494 17.89 9.45 15.67
N ASN A 495 17.50 9.49 14.40
CA ASN A 495 18.39 9.18 13.27
C ASN A 495 18.32 10.33 12.24
N HIS A 496 19.45 10.71 11.65
CA HIS A 496 19.64 11.91 10.78
C HIS A 496 18.80 11.98 9.47
N VAL A 497 17.73 11.21 9.31
CA VAL A 497 16.81 11.21 8.15
C VAL A 497 15.80 12.39 8.20
N GLY A 498 15.89 13.25 9.23
CA GLY A 498 14.97 14.35 9.49
C GLY A 498 14.81 15.39 8.36
N CYS A 499 15.73 15.50 7.39
CA CYS A 499 15.68 16.54 6.36
C CYS A 499 14.53 16.35 5.35
N ASP A 500 14.34 15.13 4.82
CA ASP A 500 13.29 14.84 3.82
C ASP A 500 11.88 14.86 4.43
N LEU A 501 11.79 14.45 5.69
CA LEU A 501 10.55 14.45 6.45
C LEU A 501 10.12 15.87 6.84
N CYS A 502 11.08 16.69 7.29
CA CYS A 502 10.87 18.11 7.53
C CYS A 502 10.49 18.85 6.25
N LEU A 503 11.10 18.50 5.11
CA LEU A 503 10.75 19.06 3.81
C LEU A 503 9.33 18.63 3.38
N THR A 504 8.93 17.40 3.67
CA THR A 504 7.56 16.91 3.38
C THR A 504 6.52 17.59 4.29
N LEU A 505 6.82 17.77 5.58
CA LEU A 505 5.99 18.57 6.50
C LEU A 505 5.88 20.00 6.01
N LEU A 506 7.00 20.64 5.69
CA LEU A 506 7.03 22.02 5.21
C LEU A 506 6.22 22.18 3.92
N LYS A 507 6.37 21.26 2.96
CA LYS A 507 5.59 21.26 1.72
C LYS A 507 4.09 21.08 1.98
N SER A 508 3.72 20.17 2.87
CA SER A 508 2.32 19.89 3.20
C SER A 508 1.68 21.06 3.95
N THR A 509 2.39 21.62 4.92
CA THR A 509 1.97 22.79 5.70
C THR A 509 1.93 24.06 4.85
N ALA A 510 2.90 24.27 3.97
CA ALA A 510 2.87 25.36 3.00
C ALA A 510 1.70 25.21 2.02
N SER A 511 1.39 23.98 1.59
CA SER A 511 0.21 23.70 0.75
C SER A 511 -1.09 24.03 1.51
N ILE A 512 -1.23 23.57 2.76
CA ILE A 512 -2.38 23.91 3.63
C ILE A 512 -2.50 25.42 3.80
N PHE A 513 -1.39 26.12 4.04
CA PHE A 513 -1.36 27.57 4.20
C PHE A 513 -1.76 28.30 2.92
N VAL A 514 -1.25 27.88 1.76
CA VAL A 514 -1.63 28.45 0.46
C VAL A 514 -3.10 28.19 0.17
N ILE A 515 -3.63 27.00 0.48
CA ILE A 515 -5.06 26.69 0.34
C ILE A 515 -5.89 27.58 1.26
N ALA A 516 -5.53 27.69 2.53
CA ALA A 516 -6.22 28.54 3.50
C ALA A 516 -6.17 30.01 3.07
N LEU A 517 -5.05 30.47 2.51
CA LEU A 517 -4.88 31.82 1.99
C LEU A 517 -5.74 32.05 0.73
N VAL A 518 -5.70 31.14 -0.24
CA VAL A 518 -6.52 31.21 -1.46
C VAL A 518 -8.01 31.16 -1.10
N TRP A 519 -8.39 30.28 -0.18
CA TRP A 519 -9.76 30.18 0.34
C TRP A 519 -10.19 31.47 1.06
N ALA A 520 -9.33 32.04 1.90
CA ALA A 520 -9.58 33.32 2.55
C ALA A 520 -9.71 34.45 1.52
N LEU A 521 -8.88 34.48 0.48
CA LEU A 521 -8.92 35.49 -0.58
C LEU A 521 -10.17 35.37 -1.48
N ILE A 522 -10.65 34.15 -1.75
CA ILE A 522 -11.87 33.90 -2.53
C ILE A 522 -13.14 34.34 -1.76
N ASN A 523 -13.13 34.24 -0.43
CA ASN A 523 -14.30 34.48 0.43
C ASN A 523 -14.40 35.89 1.04
N ILE A 524 -13.60 36.86 0.58
CA ILE A 524 -13.72 38.28 0.99
C ILE A 524 -14.79 38.95 0.11
N PRO A 525 -16.02 39.27 0.62
CA PRO A 525 -16.24 40.48 1.45
C PRO A 525 -17.30 40.45 2.61
N ARG A 526 -17.03 41.32 3.60
CA ARG A 526 -17.80 41.94 4.73
C ARG A 526 -18.23 41.17 6.00
N ALA A 527 -18.31 39.84 6.07
CA ALA A 527 -18.55 39.13 7.37
C ALA A 527 -17.25 38.72 8.10
N ILE A 528 -16.21 39.56 7.97
CA ILE A 528 -14.80 39.15 7.96
C ILE A 528 -14.11 38.93 9.34
N LEU A 529 -14.75 39.07 10.50
CA LEU A 529 -14.03 38.79 11.77
C LEU A 529 -14.31 37.44 12.44
N GLU A 530 -15.48 36.83 12.29
CA GLU A 530 -15.83 35.68 13.13
C GLU A 530 -15.38 34.32 12.54
N HIS A 531 -15.52 34.09 11.24
CA HIS A 531 -15.11 32.81 10.63
C HIS A 531 -13.64 32.76 10.21
N VAL A 532 -13.06 33.91 9.84
CA VAL A 532 -11.64 34.02 9.48
C VAL A 532 -10.75 33.75 10.70
N GLY A 533 -11.19 34.14 11.91
CA GLY A 533 -10.50 33.86 13.16
C GLY A 533 -10.37 32.37 13.47
N TRP A 534 -11.43 31.57 13.29
CA TRP A 534 -11.36 30.13 13.55
C TRP A 534 -10.48 29.38 12.54
N GLN A 535 -10.53 29.78 11.27
CA GLN A 535 -9.71 29.14 10.24
C GLN A 535 -8.23 29.53 10.31
N LEU A 536 -7.92 30.79 10.61
CA LEU A 536 -6.55 31.21 10.95
C LEU A 536 -6.10 30.55 12.25
N ALA A 537 -6.97 30.36 13.25
CA ALA A 537 -6.63 29.65 14.47
C ALA A 537 -6.31 28.17 14.19
N VAL A 538 -7.11 27.46 13.38
CA VAL A 538 -6.82 26.08 12.97
C VAL A 538 -5.52 26.01 12.16
N GLY A 539 -5.33 26.95 11.23
CA GLY A 539 -4.08 27.10 10.48
C GLY A 539 -2.88 27.29 11.41
N VAL A 540 -2.94 28.24 12.34
CA VAL A 540 -1.89 28.53 13.34
C VAL A 540 -1.69 27.34 14.29
N VAL A 541 -2.76 26.68 14.74
CA VAL A 541 -2.71 25.49 15.63
C VAL A 541 -2.12 24.28 14.92
N LEU A 542 -2.23 24.15 13.61
CA LEU A 542 -1.56 23.08 12.85
C LEU A 542 -0.14 23.48 12.41
N VAL A 543 0.05 24.73 12.00
CA VAL A 543 1.32 25.27 11.48
C VAL A 543 2.34 25.47 12.60
N VAL A 544 1.96 26.03 13.75
CA VAL A 544 2.90 26.35 14.84
C VAL A 544 3.49 25.08 15.46
N PRO A 545 2.73 24.03 15.82
CA PRO A 545 3.33 22.77 16.28
C PRO A 545 4.21 22.15 15.22
N THR A 546 3.85 22.24 13.93
CA THR A 546 4.69 21.72 12.84
C THR A 546 6.01 22.46 12.72
N ILE A 547 6.01 23.81 12.85
CA ILE A 547 7.22 24.65 12.86
C ILE A 547 8.05 24.42 14.13
N VAL A 548 7.41 24.23 15.28
CA VAL A 548 8.10 23.94 16.55
C VAL A 548 8.75 22.56 16.49
N ILE A 549 8.03 21.55 16.01
CA ILE A 549 8.58 20.20 15.77
C ILE A 549 9.74 20.30 14.79
N PHE A 550 9.60 21.02 13.67
CA PHE A 550 10.69 21.26 12.70
C PHE A 550 11.91 21.90 13.38
N ARG A 551 11.74 22.99 14.14
CA ARG A 551 12.85 23.65 14.85
C ARG A 551 13.52 22.75 15.88
N CYS A 552 12.74 21.95 16.61
CA CYS A 552 13.28 20.99 17.57
C CYS A 552 14.04 19.84 16.89
N CYS A 553 13.54 19.34 15.76
CA CYS A 553 14.24 18.34 14.95
C CYS A 553 15.55 18.90 14.37
N CYS A 554 15.54 20.10 13.81
CA CYS A 554 16.73 20.75 13.27
C CYS A 554 17.79 21.04 14.35
N ARG A 555 17.41 21.54 15.53
CA ARG A 555 18.37 21.79 16.63
C ARG A 555 19.05 20.50 17.13
N ARG A 556 18.30 19.39 17.23
CA ARG A 556 18.88 18.09 17.63
C ARG A 556 19.78 17.49 16.56
N ALA A 557 19.48 17.70 15.29
CA ALA A 557 20.33 17.22 14.19
C ALA A 557 21.69 17.97 14.12
N VAL A 558 21.72 19.25 14.50
CA VAL A 558 22.94 20.07 14.49
C VAL A 558 23.76 19.93 15.78
N GLY A 559 23.12 19.66 16.93
CA GLY A 559 23.81 19.50 18.22
C GLY A 559 24.34 18.09 18.53
N GLY A 560 24.23 17.13 17.60
CA GLY A 560 24.68 15.74 17.78
C GLY A 560 25.99 15.40 17.08
N SER A 561 26.68 16.39 16.49
CA SER A 561 27.94 16.23 15.76
C SER A 561 29.15 16.85 16.46
N GLU A 562 29.07 17.11 17.77
CA GLU A 562 30.22 17.49 18.62
C GLU A 562 30.67 16.32 19.50
#